data_AF-A0A965QW16-F1
#
_entry.id   AF-A0A965QW16-F1
#
_cell.length_a   1.000
_cell.length_b   1.000
_cell.length_c   1.000
_cell.angle_alpha   90.00
_cell.angle_beta   90.00
_cell.angle_gamma   90.00
#
_symmetry.space_group_name_H-M   'P 1'
#
loop_
_entity.id
_entity.type
_entity.pdbx_description
1 polymer ?
#
loop_
_entity_poly.entity_id
_entity_poly.type
_entity_poly.pdbx_seq_one_letter_code
_entity_poly.pdbx_strand_id
1 'polypeptide(L)'
;MITGTGIPANAFITGITNGTTFTISANATASGTVTATTYAPAFVSVDTGTTLDLTGAVVSNSDVTKQGAGTLLVSRKQYFGGQTTILGGTLKLGAGDNTLWAGGSNLLNVERNGTLDLNGTTQLFGRLISLGTASGGGGTITNTGASAA
;
A
#
# COMPACT_ATOMS: atom_id res chain seq x y z
N MET A 1 7.56 9.61 -25.95
CA MET A 1 7.75 11.05 -26.23
C MET A 1 6.49 11.77 -25.81
N ILE A 2 6.58 12.82 -25.00
CA ILE A 2 5.43 13.67 -24.70
C ILE A 2 5.24 14.61 -25.89
N THR A 3 4.04 14.69 -26.45
CA THR A 3 3.78 15.44 -27.69
C THR A 3 2.56 16.32 -27.55
N GLY A 4 2.58 17.49 -28.18
CA GLY A 4 1.47 18.44 -28.17
C GLY A 4 1.93 19.84 -28.58
N THR A 5 0.98 20.71 -28.93
CA THR A 5 1.26 22.12 -29.19
C THR A 5 1.85 22.79 -27.94
N GLY A 6 2.98 23.47 -28.09
CA GLY A 6 3.66 24.16 -26.99
C GLY A 6 4.57 23.28 -26.12
N ILE A 7 4.74 22.00 -26.44
CA ILE A 7 5.69 21.12 -25.75
C ILE A 7 7.05 21.17 -26.48
N PRO A 8 8.13 21.64 -25.83
CA PRO A 8 9.46 21.65 -26.44
C PRO A 8 9.96 20.26 -26.82
N ALA A 9 10.85 20.20 -27.81
CA ALA A 9 11.55 18.97 -28.14
C ALA A 9 12.32 18.45 -26.90
N ASN A 10 12.32 17.13 -26.72
CA ASN A 10 12.98 16.46 -25.59
C ASN A 10 12.45 16.85 -24.20
N ALA A 11 11.19 17.28 -24.09
CA ALA A 11 10.55 17.47 -22.80
C ALA A 11 10.24 16.12 -22.11
N PHE A 12 10.50 16.06 -20.81
CA PHE A 12 10.19 14.92 -19.93
C PHE A 12 9.35 15.39 -18.75
N ILE A 13 8.54 14.49 -18.17
CA ILE A 13 7.89 14.75 -16.87
C ILE A 13 8.95 14.59 -15.79
N THR A 14 9.24 15.68 -15.08
CA THR A 14 10.12 15.69 -13.90
C THR A 14 9.33 15.66 -12.59
N GLY A 15 8.03 15.93 -12.64
CA GLY A 15 7.11 15.84 -11.51
C GLY A 15 5.70 16.29 -11.89
N ILE A 16 4.70 15.82 -11.13
CA ILE A 16 3.31 16.27 -11.20
C ILE A 16 2.99 16.92 -9.85
N THR A 17 3.13 18.24 -9.76
CA THR A 17 3.12 18.97 -8.48
C THR A 17 1.75 19.48 -8.07
N ASN A 18 0.75 19.40 -8.96
CA ASN A 18 -0.64 19.74 -8.70
C ASN A 18 -1.54 18.59 -9.19
N GLY A 19 -2.64 18.33 -8.48
CA GLY A 19 -3.52 17.19 -8.71
C GLY A 19 -4.14 17.18 -10.11
N THR A 20 -3.46 16.53 -11.05
CA THR A 20 -4.00 16.15 -12.36
C THR A 20 -3.96 14.62 -12.49
N THR A 21 -4.82 14.08 -13.35
CA THR A 21 -4.73 12.66 -13.73
C THR A 21 -3.58 12.49 -14.73
N PHE A 22 -2.62 11.63 -14.40
CA PHE A 22 -1.57 11.20 -15.32
C PHE A 22 -1.81 9.74 -15.73
N THR A 23 -2.08 9.51 -17.03
CA THR A 23 -2.30 8.17 -17.58
C THR A 23 -1.20 7.83 -18.55
N ILE A 24 -0.62 6.65 -18.37
CA ILE A 24 0.34 6.04 -19.31
C ILE A 24 -0.31 4.82 -19.95
N SER A 25 -0.21 4.71 -21.27
CA SER A 25 -0.83 3.60 -22.04
C SER A 25 -0.02 2.31 -22.01
N ALA A 26 1.12 2.31 -21.34
CA ALA A 26 2.00 1.17 -21.14
C ALA A 26 2.62 1.22 -19.74
N ASN A 27 3.09 0.06 -19.26
CA ASN A 27 3.72 -0.04 -17.95
C ASN A 27 4.93 0.89 -17.85
N ALA A 28 4.98 1.72 -16.80
CA ALA A 28 6.21 2.39 -16.43
C ALA A 28 7.16 1.39 -15.76
N THR A 29 8.38 1.28 -16.28
CA THR A 29 9.47 0.50 -15.67
C THR A 29 10.53 1.45 -15.12
N ALA A 30 11.00 1.22 -13.90
CA ALA A 30 12.11 1.97 -13.32
C ALA A 30 13.34 1.06 -13.16
N SER A 31 14.52 1.59 -13.45
CA SER A 31 15.79 0.96 -13.06
C SER A 31 16.31 1.68 -11.82
N GLY A 32 16.22 1.03 -10.66
CA GLY A 32 16.63 1.58 -9.37
C GLY A 32 15.48 1.75 -8.36
N THR A 33 15.77 2.44 -7.27
CA THR A 33 14.81 2.64 -6.17
C THR A 33 13.74 3.65 -6.58
N VAL A 34 12.47 3.25 -6.49
CA VAL A 34 11.31 4.14 -6.61
C VAL A 34 10.83 4.50 -5.22
N THR A 35 10.79 5.79 -4.93
CA THR A 35 10.11 6.34 -3.75
C THR A 35 8.89 7.11 -4.21
N ALA A 36 7.72 6.76 -3.68
CA ALA A 36 6.50 7.55 -3.88
C ALA A 36 6.19 8.33 -2.60
N THR A 37 5.87 9.62 -2.74
CA THR A 37 5.45 10.48 -1.63
C THR A 37 4.01 10.92 -1.87
N THR A 38 3.14 10.76 -0.88
CA THR A 38 1.74 11.20 -0.96
C THR A 38 1.42 12.21 0.13
N TYR A 39 0.83 13.35 -0.26
CA TYR A 39 0.43 14.44 0.65
C TYR A 39 -1.09 14.49 0.89
N ALA A 40 -1.82 13.56 0.27
CA ALA A 40 -3.25 13.32 0.44
C ALA A 40 -3.46 11.81 0.68
N PRO A 41 -4.65 11.37 1.10
CA PRO A 41 -4.92 9.94 1.28
C PRO A 41 -4.58 9.15 0.01
N ALA A 42 -3.76 8.11 0.17
CA ALA A 42 -3.34 7.26 -0.92
C ALA A 42 -4.29 6.07 -1.04
N PHE A 43 -4.72 5.77 -2.27
CA PHE A 43 -5.54 4.59 -2.55
C PHE A 43 -4.76 3.63 -3.45
N VAL A 44 -4.64 2.39 -3.00
CA VAL A 44 -4.04 1.30 -3.79
C VAL A 44 -5.14 0.29 -4.07
N SER A 45 -5.64 0.27 -5.30
CA SER A 45 -6.60 -0.73 -5.77
C SER A 45 -5.86 -1.85 -6.47
N VAL A 46 -6.11 -3.09 -6.06
CA VAL A 46 -5.56 -4.28 -6.72
C VAL A 46 -6.69 -5.18 -7.17
N ASP A 47 -6.73 -5.48 -8.46
CA ASP A 47 -7.81 -6.24 -9.09
C ASP A 47 -7.84 -7.68 -8.62
N THR A 48 -9.04 -8.27 -8.65
CA THR A 48 -9.27 -9.67 -8.25
C THR A 48 -8.34 -10.62 -8.99
N GLY A 49 -7.71 -11.54 -8.27
CA GLY A 49 -6.81 -12.55 -8.84
C GLY A 49 -5.42 -12.03 -9.23
N THR A 50 -5.12 -10.76 -8.92
CA THR A 50 -3.81 -10.16 -9.19
C THR A 50 -3.05 -9.83 -7.90
N THR A 51 -1.73 -9.68 -8.03
CA THR A 51 -0.85 -9.19 -6.98
C THR A 51 -0.10 -7.96 -7.48
N LEU A 52 -0.16 -6.87 -6.72
CA LEU A 52 0.75 -5.74 -6.86
C LEU A 52 1.82 -5.86 -5.78
N ASP A 53 3.09 -5.94 -6.20
CA ASP A 53 4.23 -5.96 -5.28
C ASP A 53 4.87 -4.57 -5.16
N LEU A 54 4.78 -3.98 -3.97
CA LEU A 54 5.51 -2.77 -3.60
C LEU A 54 6.97 -3.11 -3.30
N THR A 55 7.74 -3.14 -4.39
CA THR A 55 9.19 -3.31 -4.37
C THR A 55 9.94 -1.98 -4.14
N GLY A 56 9.22 -0.87 -3.96
CA GLY A 56 9.74 0.45 -3.58
C GLY A 56 9.20 0.91 -2.22
N ALA A 57 9.78 1.94 -1.63
CA ALA A 57 9.27 2.52 -0.39
C ALA A 57 8.27 3.64 -0.70
N VAL A 58 7.14 3.64 -0.01
CA VAL A 58 6.17 4.74 -0.03
C VAL A 58 6.24 5.47 1.29
N VAL A 59 6.36 6.79 1.22
CA VAL A 59 6.37 7.69 2.38
C VAL A 59 5.08 8.51 2.34
N SER A 60 4.20 8.30 3.32
CA SER A 60 2.93 9.03 3.41
C SER A 60 2.73 9.54 4.82
N ASN A 61 2.50 10.84 4.97
CA ASN A 61 2.03 11.41 6.24
C ASN A 61 0.49 11.38 6.37
N SER A 62 -0.20 10.99 5.31
CA SER A 62 -1.66 10.84 5.23
C SER A 62 -2.06 9.36 5.26
N ASP A 63 -3.36 9.10 5.32
CA ASP A 63 -3.92 7.74 5.32
C ASP A 63 -3.58 6.98 4.04
N VAL A 64 -3.43 5.65 4.17
CA VAL A 64 -3.20 4.75 3.05
C VAL A 64 -4.28 3.68 3.05
N THR A 65 -5.05 3.58 1.97
CA THR A 65 -6.14 2.64 1.82
C THR A 65 -5.82 1.60 0.76
N LYS A 66 -5.80 0.32 1.16
CA LYS A 66 -5.82 -0.82 0.25
C LYS A 66 -7.27 -1.19 -0.06
N GLN A 67 -7.61 -1.22 -1.34
CA GLN A 67 -8.92 -1.65 -1.86
C GLN A 67 -8.78 -2.64 -3.03
N GLY A 68 -9.91 -3.10 -3.56
CA GLY A 68 -9.94 -4.18 -4.56
C GLY A 68 -9.63 -5.54 -3.95
N ALA A 69 -10.12 -6.62 -4.57
CA ALA A 69 -10.06 -7.96 -3.98
C ALA A 69 -8.70 -8.66 -4.12
N GLY A 70 -7.76 -8.11 -4.89
CA GLY A 70 -6.42 -8.66 -5.06
C GLY A 70 -5.48 -8.43 -3.88
N THR A 71 -4.22 -8.81 -4.06
CA THR A 71 -3.17 -8.76 -3.03
C THR A 71 -2.21 -7.60 -3.24
N LEU A 72 -2.03 -6.76 -2.21
CA LEU A 72 -0.91 -5.83 -2.13
C LEU A 72 0.19 -6.49 -1.30
N LEU A 73 1.23 -6.97 -1.97
CA LEU A 73 2.45 -7.47 -1.33
C LEU A 73 3.39 -6.29 -1.05
N VAL A 74 3.93 -6.24 0.15
CA VAL A 74 4.84 -5.18 0.58
C VAL A 74 6.23 -5.77 0.81
N SER A 75 7.04 -5.84 -0.25
CA SER A 75 8.39 -6.43 -0.20
C SER A 75 9.48 -5.47 0.28
N ARG A 76 9.14 -4.20 0.53
CA ARG A 76 10.02 -3.21 1.18
C ARG A 76 9.33 -2.51 2.34
N LYS A 77 10.13 -2.02 3.29
CA LYS A 77 9.62 -1.23 4.42
C LYS A 77 8.89 0.02 3.91
N GLN A 78 7.72 0.29 4.49
CA GLN A 78 6.86 1.42 4.15
C GLN A 78 6.81 2.40 5.31
N TYR A 79 6.75 3.70 5.02
CA TYR A 79 6.74 4.77 6.01
C TYR A 79 5.39 5.48 6.01
N PHE A 80 4.37 4.77 6.50
CA PHE A 80 3.02 5.27 6.64
C PHE A 80 2.85 5.90 8.02
N GLY A 81 2.73 7.23 8.07
CA GLY A 81 2.50 8.00 9.28
C GLY A 81 1.02 8.19 9.63
N GLY A 82 0.11 8.05 8.66
CA GLY A 82 -1.34 8.08 8.84
C GLY A 82 -1.94 6.71 9.15
N GLN A 83 -3.28 6.60 9.12
CA GLN A 83 -3.96 5.32 9.27
C GLN A 83 -3.81 4.48 8.00
N THR A 84 -3.41 3.23 8.16
CA THR A 84 -3.52 2.23 7.09
C THR A 84 -4.89 1.56 7.19
N THR A 85 -5.65 1.52 6.10
CA THR A 85 -6.96 0.87 6.05
C THR A 85 -6.96 -0.21 4.98
N ILE A 86 -7.34 -1.43 5.35
CA ILE A 86 -7.57 -2.53 4.41
C ILE A 86 -9.07 -2.65 4.22
N LEU A 87 -9.58 -1.98 3.19
CA LEU A 87 -11.00 -1.98 2.85
C LEU A 87 -11.42 -3.29 2.16
N GLY A 88 -10.50 -3.90 1.41
CA GLY A 88 -10.75 -5.13 0.67
C GLY A 88 -9.48 -5.84 0.20
N GLY A 89 -9.60 -7.15 -0.03
CA GLY A 89 -8.50 -8.00 -0.50
C GLY A 89 -7.45 -8.20 0.59
N THR A 90 -6.20 -8.45 0.19
CA THR A 90 -5.11 -8.76 1.13
C THR A 90 -4.03 -7.68 1.12
N LEU A 91 -3.59 -7.23 2.30
CA LEU A 91 -2.30 -6.58 2.52
C LEU A 91 -1.34 -7.61 3.13
N LYS A 92 -0.29 -7.98 2.40
CA LYS A 92 0.67 -9.01 2.81
C LYS A 92 2.04 -8.39 3.10
N LEU A 93 2.55 -8.61 4.31
CA LEU A 93 3.79 -8.00 4.80
C LEU A 93 5.02 -8.84 4.41
N GLY A 94 5.78 -8.40 3.42
CA GLY A 94 6.89 -9.16 2.84
C GLY A 94 8.30 -8.67 3.17
N ALA A 95 8.44 -7.61 3.98
CA ALA A 95 9.72 -6.93 4.21
C ALA A 95 10.39 -7.28 5.55
N GLY A 96 10.00 -8.40 6.16
CA GLY A 96 10.46 -8.82 7.49
C GLY A 96 9.73 -8.11 8.63
N ASP A 97 10.35 -8.10 9.81
CA ASP A 97 9.78 -7.46 11.00
C ASP A 97 9.59 -5.96 10.81
N ASN A 98 8.42 -5.48 11.24
CA ASN A 98 8.00 -4.10 11.08
C ASN A 98 8.09 -3.63 9.61
N THR A 99 7.48 -4.44 8.72
CA THR A 99 7.30 -4.09 7.30
C THR A 99 6.62 -2.73 7.15
N LEU A 100 5.62 -2.44 7.99
CA LEU A 100 5.10 -1.09 8.17
C LEU A 100 5.90 -0.40 9.28
N TRP A 101 6.27 0.86 9.05
CA TRP A 101 7.04 1.64 10.00
C TRP A 101 6.39 1.62 11.39
N ALA A 102 7.15 1.15 12.37
CA ALA A 102 6.73 1.02 13.76
C ALA A 102 6.75 2.34 14.55
N GLY A 103 7.23 3.43 13.95
CA GLY A 103 7.18 4.77 14.54
C GLY A 103 5.88 5.51 14.20
N GLY A 104 5.57 6.56 14.96
CA GLY A 104 4.29 7.28 14.84
C GLY A 104 3.11 6.52 15.46
N SER A 105 1.88 6.86 15.09
CA SER A 105 0.66 6.25 15.68
C SER A 105 0.37 4.83 15.18
N ASN A 106 1.03 4.37 14.10
CA ASN A 106 0.83 3.09 13.40
C ASN A 106 -0.57 2.48 13.66
N LEU A 107 -1.56 3.15 13.08
CA LEU A 107 -2.96 2.81 13.21
C LEU A 107 -3.32 1.93 12.00
N LEU A 108 -3.78 0.71 12.27
CA LEU A 108 -4.25 -0.19 11.24
C LEU A 108 -5.73 -0.51 11.44
N ASN A 109 -6.51 -0.37 10.39
CA ASN A 109 -7.91 -0.75 10.33
C ASN A 109 -8.11 -1.85 9.29
N VAL A 110 -8.69 -2.98 9.68
CA VAL A 110 -9.00 -4.11 8.81
C VAL A 110 -10.51 -4.27 8.74
N GLU A 111 -11.09 -3.84 7.63
CA GLU A 111 -12.54 -3.92 7.39
C GLU A 111 -12.96 -5.36 7.06
N ARG A 112 -14.26 -5.65 7.12
CA ARG A 112 -14.84 -7.00 6.91
C ARG A 112 -14.29 -7.76 5.69
N ASN A 113 -14.06 -7.07 4.58
CA ASN A 113 -13.59 -7.68 3.33
C ASN A 113 -12.06 -7.65 3.17
N GLY A 114 -11.36 -7.08 4.16
CA GLY A 114 -9.92 -6.94 4.20
C GLY A 114 -9.25 -8.09 4.94
N THR A 115 -8.04 -8.40 4.52
CA THR A 115 -7.14 -9.33 5.19
C THR A 115 -5.78 -8.67 5.41
N LEU A 116 -5.31 -8.65 6.66
CA LEU A 116 -3.89 -8.46 6.97
C LEU A 116 -3.22 -9.83 7.04
N ASP A 117 -2.18 -10.06 6.23
CA ASP A 117 -1.31 -11.23 6.34
C ASP A 117 0.10 -10.81 6.79
N LEU A 118 0.48 -11.23 7.99
CA LEU A 118 1.81 -11.00 8.58
C LEU A 118 2.91 -11.86 7.95
N ASN A 119 2.54 -12.89 7.18
CA ASN A 119 3.46 -13.67 6.35
C ASN A 119 4.74 -14.18 7.06
N GLY A 120 4.58 -14.65 8.29
CA GLY A 120 5.65 -15.21 9.13
C GLY A 120 6.45 -14.17 9.92
N THR A 121 6.11 -12.89 9.85
CA THR A 121 6.86 -11.82 10.51
C THR A 121 6.10 -11.26 11.72
N THR A 122 6.78 -10.37 12.45
CA THR A 122 6.17 -9.57 13.51
C THR A 122 5.92 -8.14 13.03
N GLN A 123 4.87 -7.51 13.58
CA GLN A 123 4.55 -6.12 13.31
C GLN A 123 4.06 -5.48 14.60
N LEU A 124 4.71 -4.39 15.00
CA LEU A 124 4.20 -3.53 16.06
C LEU A 124 3.07 -2.67 15.49
N PHE A 125 1.95 -2.57 16.20
CA PHE A 125 0.87 -1.63 15.92
C PHE A 125 0.64 -0.76 17.15
N GLY A 126 0.43 0.54 16.95
CA GLY A 126 -0.03 1.42 18.02
C GLY A 126 -1.49 1.14 18.35
N ARG A 127 -2.30 0.87 17.30
CA ARG A 127 -3.67 0.38 17.44
C ARG A 127 -4.04 -0.46 16.23
N LEU A 128 -4.64 -1.62 16.49
CA LEU A 128 -5.25 -2.48 15.47
C LEU A 128 -6.76 -2.50 15.69
N ILE A 129 -7.53 -2.11 14.68
CA ILE A 129 -8.98 -2.13 14.67
C ILE A 129 -9.44 -3.17 13.64
N SER A 130 -10.32 -4.07 14.07
CA SER A 130 -11.07 -4.97 13.19
C SER A 130 -12.46 -5.15 13.80
N LEU A 131 -13.43 -4.36 13.31
CA LEU A 131 -14.77 -4.28 13.89
C LEU A 131 -15.76 -5.17 13.13
N GLY A 132 -16.68 -5.78 13.88
CA GLY A 132 -17.81 -6.52 13.37
C GLY A 132 -18.95 -6.54 14.39
N THR A 133 -20.20 -6.63 13.92
CA THR A 133 -21.38 -6.73 14.79
C THR A 133 -21.64 -8.14 15.30
N ALA A 134 -20.90 -9.13 14.80
CA ALA A 134 -20.97 -10.53 15.17
C ALA A 134 -19.56 -11.13 15.24
N SER A 135 -19.42 -12.31 15.86
CA SER A 135 -18.16 -13.07 15.84
C SER A 135 -17.70 -13.30 14.39
N GLY A 136 -16.42 -13.01 14.10
CA GLY A 136 -15.89 -13.06 12.74
C GLY A 136 -16.45 -12.00 11.78
N GLY A 137 -17.19 -11.00 12.27
CA GLY A 137 -17.82 -9.98 11.44
C GLY A 137 -16.90 -8.85 10.97
N GLY A 138 -15.66 -8.81 11.49
CA GLY A 138 -14.59 -7.89 11.08
C GLY A 138 -13.65 -8.50 10.05
N GLY A 139 -12.56 -7.79 9.75
CA GLY A 139 -11.55 -8.26 8.81
C GLY A 139 -10.72 -9.43 9.34
N THR A 140 -10.05 -10.13 8.43
CA THR A 140 -9.19 -11.27 8.76
C THR A 140 -7.78 -10.81 9.08
N ILE A 141 -7.19 -11.32 10.16
CA ILE A 141 -5.78 -11.14 10.50
C ILE A 141 -5.15 -12.53 10.55
N THR A 142 -4.16 -12.77 9.71
CA THR A 142 -3.50 -14.06 9.58
C THR A 142 -1.98 -13.90 9.59
N ASN A 143 -1.30 -15.03 9.80
CA ASN A 143 0.14 -15.12 9.78
C ASN A 143 0.55 -16.38 9.00
N THR A 144 0.43 -16.36 7.67
CA THR A 144 0.53 -17.58 6.85
C THR A 144 1.92 -18.22 6.81
N GLY A 145 2.95 -17.53 7.29
CA GLY A 145 4.34 -18.00 7.31
C GLY A 145 4.87 -18.34 8.71
N ALA A 146 4.03 -18.25 9.75
CA ALA A 146 4.47 -18.59 11.10
C ALA A 146 4.66 -20.10 11.26
N SER A 147 5.74 -20.50 11.92
CA SER A 147 5.81 -21.86 12.48
C SER A 147 4.91 -21.93 13.70
N ALA A 148 4.07 -22.94 13.79
CA ALA A 148 3.39 -23.26 15.04
C ALA A 148 4.46 -23.58 16.11
N ALA A 149 4.26 -23.05 17.31
CA ALA A 149 5.08 -23.35 18.48
C ALA A 149 4.68 -24.70 19.10
#